data_AF-A0A523DFS7-F1
#
_entry.id   AF-A0A523DFS7-F1
#
_cell.length_a   1.000
_cell.length_b   1.000
_cell.length_c   1.000
_cell.angle_alpha   90.00
_cell.angle_beta   90.00
_cell.angle_gamma   90.00
#
_symmetry.space_group_name_H-M   'P 1'
#
loop_
_entity.id
_entity.type
_entity.pdbx_description
1 polymer ?
#
loop_
_entity_poly.entity_id
_entity_poly.type
_entity_poly.pdbx_seq_one_letter_code
_entity_poly.pdbx_strand_id
1 'polypeptide(L)'
;MTELPSDYRPIGELADRGMFYAAGERASFRLDDGGDYHGYDGPGVWAKDPKGMRTQGLLYGIEDGAIVSAGYLIRQADLVGGKSFHGLTLRELDFPVAHSMTVDLIAGETAASNQYLWLWHFIPPQGSDQPILAAGQLPSVTILPSTYTVVACDQYPETRFCPGMGRHYIDLPTPLTDPTFSRQPTAAGDDGVIYGEAAGKIIFIEYVFSQEDFAAGISWPAIPLGGLPIPPIDNVHVLHFGTDESVSGRYTVHMYFIPEATYLGWDTEPSSL
;
A
#
# COMPACT_ATOMS: atom_id res chain seq x y z
N MET A 1 -21.70 -12.77 0.46
CA MET A 1 -20.42 -13.49 0.40
C MET A 1 -19.93 -13.34 -1.01
N THR A 2 -18.78 -12.72 -1.22
CA THR A 2 -18.24 -12.53 -2.56
C THR A 2 -17.59 -13.83 -3.00
N GLU A 3 -18.15 -14.49 -4.01
CA GLU A 3 -17.57 -15.72 -4.56
C GLU A 3 -16.32 -15.39 -5.40
N LEU A 4 -15.33 -16.29 -5.36
CA LEU A 4 -14.16 -16.16 -6.22
C LEU A 4 -14.55 -16.36 -7.69
N PRO A 5 -13.94 -15.62 -8.63
CA PRO A 5 -14.12 -15.88 -10.05
C PRO A 5 -13.75 -17.32 -10.42
N SER A 6 -14.42 -17.87 -11.43
CA SER A 6 -14.31 -19.28 -11.83
C SER A 6 -12.91 -19.72 -12.25
N ASP A 7 -12.01 -18.79 -12.50
CA ASP A 7 -10.66 -19.05 -12.99
C ASP A 7 -9.64 -19.16 -11.85
N TYR A 8 -10.07 -18.88 -10.61
CA TYR A 8 -9.24 -19.04 -9.42
C TYR A 8 -9.21 -20.50 -8.96
N ARG A 9 -8.01 -20.98 -8.65
CA ARG A 9 -7.75 -22.36 -8.18
C ARG A 9 -6.89 -22.32 -6.92
N PRO A 10 -7.03 -23.31 -6.04
CA PRO A 10 -6.21 -23.40 -4.83
C PRO A 10 -4.74 -23.62 -5.23
N ILE A 11 -3.84 -22.88 -4.58
CA ILE A 11 -2.38 -22.98 -4.79
C ILE A 11 -1.64 -23.52 -3.56
N GLY A 12 -2.36 -23.79 -2.47
CA GLY A 12 -1.80 -24.27 -1.20
C GLY A 12 -1.64 -23.18 -0.16
N GLU A 13 -0.92 -23.51 0.91
CA GLU A 13 -0.61 -22.58 1.98
C GLU A 13 0.61 -21.72 1.64
N LEU A 14 0.59 -20.45 2.05
CA LEU A 14 1.70 -19.52 1.90
C LEU A 14 2.05 -18.92 3.27
N ALA A 15 3.32 -19.01 3.67
CA ALA A 15 3.85 -18.39 4.89
C ALA A 15 3.07 -18.73 6.18
N ASP A 16 2.50 -19.93 6.28
CA ASP A 16 1.61 -20.34 7.37
C ASP A 16 0.39 -19.41 7.56
N ARG A 17 -0.02 -18.71 6.49
CA ARG A 17 -1.16 -17.77 6.46
C ARG A 17 -2.45 -18.37 5.88
N GLY A 18 -2.58 -19.69 5.95
CA GLY A 18 -3.76 -20.41 5.45
C GLY A 18 -3.76 -20.63 3.94
N MET A 19 -4.92 -21.05 3.41
CA MET A 19 -5.07 -21.50 2.03
C MET A 19 -5.30 -20.34 1.05
N PHE A 20 -4.48 -20.30 0.00
CA PHE A 20 -4.57 -19.28 -1.04
C PHE A 20 -5.11 -19.81 -2.37
N TYR A 21 -5.66 -18.87 -3.13
CA TYR A 21 -6.16 -19.05 -4.49
C TYR A 21 -5.55 -18.01 -5.42
N ALA A 22 -5.23 -18.39 -6.65
CA ALA A 22 -4.74 -17.51 -7.70
C ALA A 22 -5.40 -17.83 -9.04
N ALA A 23 -5.31 -16.92 -10.01
CA ALA A 23 -5.67 -17.20 -11.39
C ALA A 23 -4.73 -18.28 -11.97
N GLY A 24 -5.23 -19.52 -12.10
CA GLY A 24 -4.46 -20.69 -12.51
C GLY A 24 -3.92 -21.54 -11.34
N GLU A 25 -3.13 -22.56 -11.66
CA GLU A 25 -2.69 -23.59 -10.69
C GLU A 25 -1.48 -23.19 -9.84
N ARG A 26 -0.89 -22.00 -10.07
CA ARG A 26 0.29 -21.51 -9.36
C ARG A 26 0.22 -20.00 -9.16
N ALA A 27 0.85 -19.53 -8.08
CA ALA A 27 1.05 -18.11 -7.88
C ALA A 27 1.89 -17.51 -9.01
N SER A 28 1.50 -16.34 -9.50
CA SER A 28 2.33 -15.51 -10.36
C SER A 28 2.86 -14.33 -9.55
N PHE A 29 4.06 -13.89 -9.87
CA PHE A 29 4.60 -12.66 -9.28
C PHE A 29 3.94 -11.44 -9.88
N ARG A 30 3.82 -10.39 -9.07
CA ARG A 30 3.62 -9.05 -9.61
C ARG A 30 4.90 -8.63 -10.34
N LEU A 31 4.79 -8.36 -11.64
CA LEU A 31 5.90 -7.80 -12.41
C LEU A 31 6.08 -6.32 -12.08
N ASP A 32 7.31 -5.82 -12.14
CA ASP A 32 7.56 -4.39 -11.99
C ASP A 32 6.98 -3.60 -13.17
N ASP A 33 6.71 -2.31 -12.94
CA ASP A 33 6.12 -1.45 -13.97
C ASP A 33 7.13 -0.80 -14.91
N GLY A 34 8.39 -1.20 -14.83
CA GLY A 34 9.52 -0.57 -15.46
C GLY A 34 10.22 0.43 -14.53
N GLY A 35 11.40 0.90 -14.95
CA GLY A 35 12.22 1.88 -14.20
C GLY A 35 11.72 3.32 -14.27
N ASP A 36 10.49 3.55 -14.72
CA ASP A 36 9.97 4.90 -14.99
C ASP A 36 9.65 5.69 -13.72
N TYR A 37 9.88 5.12 -12.52
CA TYR A 37 9.68 5.83 -11.27
C TYR A 37 10.73 5.51 -10.20
N HIS A 38 11.60 6.50 -10.02
CA HIS A 38 12.59 6.63 -8.95
C HIS A 38 12.46 8.04 -8.33
N GLY A 39 11.31 8.37 -7.73
CA GLY A 39 11.20 9.53 -6.86
C GLY A 39 10.21 10.64 -7.23
N TYR A 40 10.69 11.89 -7.19
CA TYR A 40 9.94 13.10 -6.83
C TYR A 40 9.07 13.74 -7.92
N ASP A 41 9.04 13.20 -9.15
CA ASP A 41 8.22 13.74 -10.25
C ASP A 41 6.72 13.47 -10.07
N GLY A 42 6.37 12.78 -8.96
CA GLY A 42 5.02 12.42 -8.62
C GLY A 42 4.42 11.44 -9.63
N PRO A 43 3.15 11.10 -9.47
CA PRO A 43 2.53 10.08 -10.29
C PRO A 43 2.12 10.61 -11.68
N GLY A 44 2.42 11.89 -11.96
CA GLY A 44 2.28 12.50 -13.29
C GLY A 44 3.17 11.87 -14.36
N VAL A 45 4.18 11.07 -13.99
CA VAL A 45 4.92 10.22 -14.94
C VAL A 45 4.03 9.11 -15.49
N TRP A 46 3.21 8.47 -14.66
CA TRP A 46 2.33 7.37 -15.05
C TRP A 46 1.04 7.84 -15.71
N ALA A 47 0.57 9.04 -15.40
CA ALA A 47 -0.57 9.65 -16.08
C ALA A 47 -0.35 9.78 -17.61
N LYS A 48 0.92 9.79 -18.07
CA LYS A 48 1.28 9.87 -19.49
C LYS A 48 1.19 8.54 -20.25
N ASP A 49 1.26 7.41 -19.55
CA ASP A 49 1.13 6.06 -20.12
C ASP A 49 0.30 5.15 -19.19
N PRO A 50 -1.04 5.30 -19.18
CA PRO A 50 -1.90 4.53 -18.31
C PRO A 50 -1.94 3.06 -18.75
N LYS A 51 -1.38 2.17 -17.93
CA LYS A 51 -1.29 0.73 -18.22
C LYS A 51 -2.50 -0.10 -17.74
N GLY A 52 -3.59 0.54 -17.29
CA GLY A 52 -4.86 -0.11 -16.89
C GLY A 52 -4.83 -0.87 -15.56
N MET A 53 -5.96 -1.49 -15.18
CA MET A 53 -6.07 -2.34 -13.98
C MET A 53 -5.19 -3.58 -14.09
N ARG A 54 -4.42 -3.88 -13.04
CA ARG A 54 -3.46 -5.00 -13.04
C ARG A 54 -3.74 -5.98 -11.92
N THR A 55 -4.39 -7.06 -12.30
CA THR A 55 -4.75 -8.17 -11.43
C THR A 55 -3.74 -9.32 -11.51
N GLN A 56 -2.68 -9.13 -12.31
CA GLN A 56 -1.57 -10.07 -12.43
C GLN A 56 -0.94 -10.35 -11.05
N GLY A 57 -0.93 -11.62 -10.67
CA GLY A 57 -0.32 -12.08 -9.42
C GLY A 57 -1.17 -11.83 -8.18
N LEU A 58 -2.45 -11.46 -8.35
CA LEU A 58 -3.39 -11.32 -7.25
C LEU A 58 -3.68 -12.69 -6.61
N LEU A 59 -3.68 -12.69 -5.29
CA LEU A 59 -3.94 -13.84 -4.43
C LEU A 59 -5.12 -13.56 -3.51
N TYR A 60 -5.91 -14.59 -3.23
CA TYR A 60 -6.99 -14.54 -2.26
C TYR A 60 -6.82 -15.60 -1.17
N GLY A 61 -6.81 -15.14 0.08
CA GLY A 61 -6.88 -16.02 1.24
C GLY A 61 -8.34 -16.35 1.56
N ILE A 62 -8.64 -17.64 1.64
CA ILE A 62 -10.00 -18.14 1.91
C ILE A 62 -10.02 -18.94 3.19
N GLU A 63 -10.94 -18.61 4.09
CA GLU A 63 -11.27 -19.39 5.28
C GLU A 63 -12.78 -19.65 5.32
N ASP A 64 -13.17 -20.91 5.56
CA ASP A 64 -14.58 -21.34 5.61
C ASP A 64 -15.44 -20.86 4.40
N GLY A 65 -14.82 -20.77 3.23
CA GLY A 65 -15.47 -20.33 1.98
C GLY A 65 -15.66 -18.81 1.85
N ALA A 66 -15.15 -18.01 2.78
CA ALA A 66 -15.14 -16.54 2.71
C ALA A 66 -13.76 -16.01 2.32
N ILE A 67 -13.73 -14.91 1.56
CA ILE A 67 -12.50 -14.15 1.34
C ILE A 67 -12.17 -13.37 2.62
N VAL A 68 -11.01 -13.68 3.20
CA VAL A 68 -10.54 -13.06 4.45
C VAL A 68 -9.33 -12.16 4.24
N SER A 69 -8.60 -12.36 3.14
CA SER A 69 -7.49 -11.50 2.74
C SER A 69 -7.29 -11.51 1.22
N ALA A 70 -6.62 -10.48 0.72
CA ALA A 70 -6.18 -10.38 -0.66
C ALA A 70 -4.80 -9.75 -0.73
N GLY A 71 -4.02 -10.04 -1.78
CA GLY A 71 -2.75 -9.37 -1.98
C GLY A 71 -1.85 -10.00 -3.04
N TYR A 72 -0.54 -9.83 -2.91
CA TYR A 72 0.41 -10.11 -3.99
C TYR A 72 1.71 -10.74 -3.48
N LEU A 73 2.38 -11.48 -4.38
CA LEU A 73 3.77 -11.87 -4.22
C LEU A 73 4.67 -10.95 -5.04
N ILE A 74 5.68 -10.40 -4.39
CA ILE A 74 6.73 -9.57 -5.01
C ILE A 74 8.07 -10.26 -4.74
N ARG A 75 8.93 -10.41 -5.75
CA ARG A 75 10.25 -11.02 -5.54
C ARG A 75 11.11 -10.11 -4.66
N GLN A 76 11.84 -10.68 -3.70
CA GLN A 76 12.80 -9.91 -2.90
C GLN A 76 13.84 -9.23 -3.80
N ALA A 77 14.28 -9.92 -4.86
CA ALA A 77 15.23 -9.38 -5.83
C ALA A 77 14.72 -8.11 -6.52
N ASP A 78 13.42 -7.98 -6.76
CA ASP A 78 12.85 -6.78 -7.38
C ASP A 78 12.83 -5.61 -6.38
N LEU A 79 12.47 -5.87 -5.11
CA LEU A 79 12.54 -4.88 -4.04
C LEU A 79 13.99 -4.42 -3.78
N VAL A 80 14.93 -5.36 -3.74
CA VAL A 80 16.36 -5.04 -3.60
C VAL A 80 16.88 -4.29 -4.83
N GLY A 81 16.33 -4.56 -6.01
CA GLY A 81 16.65 -3.88 -7.26
C GLY A 81 15.98 -2.51 -7.44
N GLY A 82 15.27 -1.99 -6.44
CA GLY A 82 14.65 -0.67 -6.51
C GLY A 82 13.43 -0.59 -7.43
N LYS A 83 12.71 -1.70 -7.65
CA LYS A 83 11.59 -1.78 -8.60
C LYS A 83 10.27 -1.29 -8.00
N SER A 84 9.54 -0.48 -8.75
CA SER A 84 8.22 0.06 -8.37
C SER A 84 7.06 -0.79 -8.93
N PHE A 85 5.97 -0.83 -8.16
CA PHE A 85 4.74 -1.58 -8.45
C PHE A 85 3.51 -0.67 -8.22
N HIS A 86 2.99 -0.13 -9.31
CA HIS A 86 1.82 0.73 -9.41
C HIS A 86 0.56 -0.07 -9.75
N GLY A 87 -0.60 0.52 -9.44
CA GLY A 87 -1.92 0.07 -9.89
C GLY A 87 -2.28 -1.31 -9.39
N LEU A 88 -1.77 -1.69 -8.20
CA LEU A 88 -2.18 -2.91 -7.52
C LEU A 88 -3.63 -2.71 -7.11
N THR A 89 -4.54 -3.32 -7.85
CA THR A 89 -5.96 -3.23 -7.52
C THR A 89 -6.42 -4.53 -6.92
N LEU A 90 -6.95 -4.43 -5.71
CA LEU A 90 -7.70 -5.53 -5.11
C LEU A 90 -9.05 -5.71 -5.86
N ARG A 91 -9.44 -4.84 -6.79
CA ARG A 91 -10.81 -4.75 -7.33
C ARG A 91 -11.19 -5.65 -8.51
N GLU A 92 -10.69 -6.89 -8.60
CA GLU A 92 -11.53 -7.86 -9.31
C GLU A 92 -12.87 -8.06 -8.58
N LEU A 93 -12.90 -7.73 -7.28
CA LEU A 93 -14.03 -7.92 -6.39
C LEU A 93 -14.23 -6.67 -5.51
N ASP A 94 -15.49 -6.39 -5.15
CA ASP A 94 -15.81 -5.39 -4.12
C ASP A 94 -15.37 -5.93 -2.76
N PHE A 95 -14.28 -5.38 -2.21
CA PHE A 95 -13.73 -5.80 -0.94
C PHE A 95 -14.23 -5.00 0.26
N PRO A 96 -14.30 -5.65 1.45
CA PRO A 96 -14.53 -4.93 2.70
C PRO A 96 -13.38 -3.97 3.03
N VAL A 97 -13.57 -3.22 4.10
CA VAL A 97 -12.50 -2.46 4.74
C VAL A 97 -11.37 -3.43 5.16
N ALA A 98 -10.13 -3.05 4.84
CA ALA A 98 -8.96 -3.74 5.36
C ALA A 98 -8.64 -3.23 6.77
N HIS A 99 -8.33 -4.14 7.69
CA HIS A 99 -8.05 -3.82 9.09
C HIS A 99 -6.57 -3.90 9.44
N SER A 100 -5.82 -4.73 8.72
CA SER A 100 -4.37 -4.85 8.85
C SER A 100 -3.72 -5.20 7.51
N MET A 101 -2.43 -4.93 7.42
CA MET A 101 -1.57 -5.33 6.33
C MET A 101 -0.45 -6.25 6.86
N THR A 102 -0.16 -7.33 6.15
CA THR A 102 1.02 -8.17 6.37
C THR A 102 2.03 -7.93 5.25
N VAL A 103 3.30 -7.90 5.63
CA VAL A 103 4.45 -7.87 4.72
C VAL A 103 5.45 -8.91 5.20
N ASP A 104 5.33 -10.14 4.70
CA ASP A 104 6.12 -11.28 5.18
C ASP A 104 7.11 -11.78 4.13
N LEU A 105 8.34 -12.06 4.57
CA LEU A 105 9.30 -12.81 3.77
C LEU A 105 8.87 -14.29 3.70
N ILE A 106 8.77 -14.81 2.49
CA ILE A 106 8.72 -16.24 2.22
C ILE A 106 10.07 -16.65 1.67
N ALA A 107 10.83 -17.39 2.49
CA ALA A 107 12.11 -17.95 2.08
C ALA A 107 11.89 -19.01 0.98
N GLY A 108 12.60 -18.86 -0.13
CA GLY A 108 12.67 -19.89 -1.16
C GLY A 108 13.77 -20.91 -0.88
N GLU A 109 13.95 -21.89 -1.77
CA GLU A 109 15.06 -22.85 -1.69
C GLU A 109 16.43 -22.16 -1.76
N THR A 110 16.49 -21.00 -2.43
CA THR A 110 17.67 -20.14 -2.54
C THR A 110 17.32 -18.68 -2.24
N ALA A 111 18.32 -17.87 -1.89
CA ALA A 111 18.12 -16.43 -1.69
C ALA A 111 17.55 -15.72 -2.93
N ALA A 112 17.88 -16.20 -4.13
CA ALA A 112 17.35 -15.65 -5.39
C ALA A 112 15.86 -15.98 -5.61
N SER A 113 15.32 -16.97 -4.90
CA SER A 113 13.91 -17.37 -4.94
C SER A 113 13.08 -16.80 -3.78
N ASN A 114 13.67 -15.96 -2.93
CA ASN A 114 12.94 -15.29 -1.86
C ASN A 114 11.92 -14.31 -2.44
N GLN A 115 10.79 -14.22 -1.76
CA GLN A 115 9.66 -13.37 -2.14
C GLN A 115 9.02 -12.78 -0.90
N TYR A 116 8.34 -11.65 -1.07
CA TYR A 116 7.52 -11.04 -0.04
C TYR A 116 6.04 -11.19 -0.38
N LEU A 117 5.28 -11.53 0.64
CA LEU A 117 3.84 -11.62 0.64
C LEU A 117 3.26 -10.33 1.23
N TRP A 118 2.63 -9.53 0.38
CA TRP A 118 1.77 -8.42 0.80
C TRP A 118 0.35 -8.92 0.92
N LEU A 119 -0.29 -8.72 2.07
CA LEU A 119 -1.70 -9.07 2.27
C LEU A 119 -2.44 -7.98 3.02
N TRP A 120 -3.66 -7.69 2.58
CA TRP A 120 -4.63 -6.91 3.32
C TRP A 120 -5.68 -7.84 3.90
N HIS A 121 -5.95 -7.70 5.19
CA HIS A 121 -6.86 -8.57 5.94
C HIS A 121 -8.19 -7.87 6.20
N PHE A 122 -9.29 -8.58 5.95
CA PHE A 122 -10.64 -8.03 6.02
C PHE A 122 -11.41 -8.48 7.26
N ILE A 123 -10.88 -9.42 8.04
CA ILE A 123 -11.49 -9.80 9.32
C ILE A 123 -11.17 -8.70 10.35
N PRO A 124 -12.18 -8.10 11.00
CA PRO A 124 -11.95 -7.13 12.04
C PRO A 124 -11.27 -7.76 13.26
N PRO A 125 -10.36 -7.04 13.93
CA PRO A 125 -9.84 -7.45 15.22
C PRO A 125 -10.98 -7.66 16.22
N GLN A 126 -10.84 -8.64 17.11
CA GLN A 126 -11.84 -8.86 18.17
C GLN A 126 -12.05 -7.59 18.99
N GLY A 127 -13.31 -7.17 19.14
CA GLY A 127 -13.68 -5.97 19.89
C GLY A 127 -13.47 -4.64 19.15
N SER A 128 -13.26 -4.67 17.82
CA SER A 128 -13.23 -3.45 17.02
C SER A 128 -14.62 -2.81 16.90
N ASP A 129 -14.81 -1.65 17.53
CA ASP A 129 -16.02 -0.82 17.43
C ASP A 129 -15.89 0.31 16.39
N GLN A 130 -14.87 0.29 15.54
CA GLN A 130 -14.65 1.33 14.53
C GLN A 130 -15.82 1.40 13.53
N PRO A 131 -16.32 2.61 13.20
CA PRO A 131 -17.33 2.79 12.16
C PRO A 131 -16.89 2.21 10.82
N ILE A 132 -17.77 1.42 10.19
CA ILE A 132 -17.55 0.91 8.83
C ILE A 132 -18.00 1.98 7.84
N LEU A 133 -17.05 2.51 7.08
CA LEU A 133 -17.31 3.47 6.01
C LEU A 133 -17.58 2.73 4.69
N ALA A 134 -18.53 3.23 3.90
CA ALA A 134 -18.76 2.73 2.55
C ALA A 134 -17.73 3.31 1.56
N ALA A 135 -17.58 2.68 0.39
CA ALA A 135 -16.78 3.23 -0.70
C ALA A 135 -17.22 4.67 -1.03
N GLY A 136 -16.27 5.59 -1.17
CA GLY A 136 -16.52 7.01 -1.40
C GLY A 136 -16.88 7.83 -0.15
N GLN A 137 -17.13 7.21 1.01
CA GLN A 137 -17.32 7.94 2.26
C GLN A 137 -15.96 8.29 2.89
N LEU A 138 -15.35 9.37 2.42
CA LEU A 138 -14.03 9.80 2.88
C LEU A 138 -14.10 10.50 4.25
N PRO A 139 -13.26 10.10 5.23
CA PRO A 139 -13.11 10.79 6.50
C PRO A 139 -12.69 12.25 6.31
N SER A 140 -13.10 13.14 7.20
CA SER A 140 -12.56 14.50 7.21
C SER A 140 -11.16 14.50 7.84
N VAL A 141 -10.24 15.30 7.30
CA VAL A 141 -8.91 15.51 7.89
C VAL A 141 -8.97 16.04 9.32
N THR A 142 -10.07 16.70 9.72
CA THR A 142 -10.23 17.24 11.08
C THR A 142 -10.28 16.17 12.17
N ILE A 143 -10.36 14.88 11.80
CA ILE A 143 -10.24 13.76 12.75
C ILE A 143 -8.79 13.55 13.21
N LEU A 144 -7.80 14.00 12.43
CA LEU A 144 -6.39 13.85 12.78
C LEU A 144 -6.08 14.68 14.04
N PRO A 145 -5.35 14.11 15.02
CA PRO A 145 -4.82 14.89 16.14
C PRO A 145 -3.97 16.06 15.66
N SER A 146 -3.93 17.13 16.44
CA SER A 146 -3.14 18.34 16.11
C SER A 146 -1.62 18.10 16.07
N THR A 147 -1.14 16.92 16.49
CA THR A 147 0.26 16.50 16.38
C THR A 147 0.64 16.14 14.94
N TYR A 148 -0.33 15.79 14.10
CA TYR A 148 -0.11 15.54 12.68
C TYR A 148 0.15 16.86 11.94
N THR A 149 1.26 16.90 11.21
CA THR A 149 1.69 18.07 10.43
C THR A 149 1.95 17.70 8.97
N VAL A 150 1.78 18.67 8.08
CA VAL A 150 2.02 18.47 6.64
C VAL A 150 3.51 18.50 6.34
N VAL A 151 4.03 17.46 5.68
CA VAL A 151 5.47 17.32 5.40
C VAL A 151 5.83 17.19 3.92
N ALA A 152 4.87 16.93 3.02
CA ALA A 152 5.19 16.64 1.62
C ALA A 152 5.10 17.85 0.67
N CYS A 153 5.76 17.68 -0.48
CA CYS A 153 5.96 18.64 -1.58
C CYS A 153 6.76 19.90 -1.26
N ASP A 154 8.06 19.72 -1.04
CA ASP A 154 9.03 20.83 -1.03
C ASP A 154 9.10 21.60 -2.35
N GLN A 155 8.70 20.98 -3.46
CA GLN A 155 8.60 21.63 -4.78
C GLN A 155 7.48 22.70 -4.82
N TYR A 156 6.44 22.55 -3.99
CA TYR A 156 5.30 23.46 -3.91
C TYR A 156 5.12 23.96 -2.46
N PRO A 157 6.09 24.73 -1.94
CA PRO A 157 6.16 25.03 -0.50
C PRO A 157 5.00 25.88 0.02
N GLU A 158 4.32 26.63 -0.86
CA GLU A 158 3.18 27.49 -0.50
C GLU A 158 1.92 26.68 -0.20
N THR A 159 1.64 25.64 -1.00
CA THR A 159 0.42 24.84 -0.87
C THR A 159 0.66 23.50 -0.18
N ARG A 160 1.91 23.01 -0.20
CA ARG A 160 2.33 21.67 0.24
C ARG A 160 1.53 20.53 -0.39
N PHE A 161 0.86 20.82 -1.51
CA PHE A 161 0.05 19.87 -2.24
C PHE A 161 0.89 19.26 -3.36
N CYS A 162 0.97 17.94 -3.40
CA CYS A 162 1.59 17.23 -4.51
C CYS A 162 0.59 16.94 -5.62
N PRO A 163 0.78 17.50 -6.84
CA PRO A 163 0.01 17.11 -8.01
C PRO A 163 -0.02 15.58 -8.14
N GLY A 164 -1.20 15.04 -8.37
CA GLY A 164 -1.39 13.62 -8.48
C GLY A 164 -1.37 12.82 -7.16
N MET A 165 -1.14 13.40 -5.99
CA MET A 165 -1.09 12.63 -4.72
C MET A 165 -1.90 13.29 -3.59
N GLY A 166 -1.78 14.60 -3.41
CA GLY A 166 -2.34 15.32 -2.27
C GLY A 166 -1.30 15.77 -1.25
N ARG A 167 -1.76 16.13 -0.05
CA ARG A 167 -0.91 16.48 1.10
C ARG A 167 -0.65 15.27 1.98
N HIS A 168 0.51 15.22 2.60
CA HIS A 168 0.89 14.11 3.47
C HIS A 168 1.01 14.63 4.90
N TYR A 169 0.17 14.11 5.78
CA TYR A 169 0.14 14.39 7.21
C TYR A 169 0.85 13.26 7.96
N ILE A 170 1.76 13.62 8.84
CA ILE A 170 2.49 12.67 9.70
C ILE A 170 2.62 13.24 11.11
N ASP A 171 2.54 12.38 12.12
CA ASP A 171 2.89 12.74 13.49
C ASP A 171 4.41 12.73 13.65
N LEU A 172 5.01 13.91 13.82
CA LEU A 172 6.45 14.04 14.08
C LEU A 172 6.67 14.45 15.53
N PRO A 173 7.17 13.55 16.40
CA PRO A 173 7.45 13.90 17.80
C PRO A 173 8.60 14.92 17.97
N THR A 174 9.40 15.20 16.93
CA THR A 174 10.63 16.02 17.02
C THR A 174 11.08 16.50 15.62
N PRO A 175 11.79 17.65 15.46
CA PRO A 175 12.38 18.02 14.17
C PRO A 175 13.45 17.00 13.79
N LEU A 176 13.30 16.36 12.63
CA LEU A 176 14.08 15.18 12.25
C LEU A 176 15.36 15.55 11.50
N THR A 177 16.48 14.95 11.89
CA THR A 177 17.77 15.02 11.17
C THR A 177 18.20 13.67 10.57
N ASP A 178 17.38 12.61 10.64
CA ASP A 178 17.70 11.25 10.14
C ASP A 178 16.39 10.41 9.90
N PRO A 179 16.41 9.20 9.27
CA PRO A 179 15.41 8.68 8.32
C PRO A 179 14.19 8.02 9.01
N THR A 180 13.60 8.75 9.94
CA THR A 180 12.45 8.36 10.77
C THR A 180 11.12 8.23 10.03
N PHE A 181 11.06 8.59 8.74
CA PHE A 181 9.89 8.32 7.92
C PHE A 181 9.68 6.83 7.68
N SER A 182 10.74 6.01 7.71
CA SER A 182 10.61 4.56 7.54
C SER A 182 10.11 3.88 8.81
N ARG A 183 9.13 3.00 8.64
CA ARG A 183 8.68 2.07 9.69
C ARG A 183 9.85 1.22 10.14
N GLN A 184 10.07 1.19 11.45
CA GLN A 184 11.16 0.42 12.04
C GLN A 184 10.83 -1.08 12.07
N PRO A 185 11.83 -1.98 12.00
CA PRO A 185 11.62 -3.44 12.08
C PRO A 185 10.83 -3.90 13.31
N THR A 186 11.00 -3.19 14.43
CA THR A 186 10.34 -3.50 15.70
C THR A 186 9.08 -2.68 15.97
N ALA A 187 8.65 -1.86 15.00
CA ALA A 187 7.49 -0.98 15.17
C ALA A 187 6.20 -1.79 15.38
N ALA A 188 5.44 -1.42 16.39
CA ALA A 188 4.10 -1.95 16.67
C ALA A 188 3.07 -0.85 16.38
N GLY A 189 1.78 -1.21 16.36
CA GLY A 189 0.76 -0.19 16.14
C GLY A 189 0.89 0.52 14.77
N ASP A 190 0.33 1.72 14.71
CA ASP A 190 0.32 2.61 13.55
C ASP A 190 1.56 3.51 13.44
N ASP A 191 2.63 3.19 14.17
CA ASP A 191 3.91 3.91 14.11
C ASP A 191 4.38 4.15 12.66
N GLY A 192 4.63 5.42 12.34
CA GLY A 192 5.09 5.85 11.01
C GLY A 192 4.00 5.88 9.93
N VAL A 193 2.71 5.80 10.30
CA VAL A 193 1.60 6.01 9.37
C VAL A 193 1.59 7.45 8.85
N ILE A 194 1.36 7.58 7.55
CA ILE A 194 1.15 8.85 6.87
C ILE A 194 -0.29 8.87 6.35
N TYR A 195 -0.99 9.98 6.56
CA TYR A 195 -2.33 10.20 6.04
C TYR A 195 -2.32 11.18 4.87
N GLY A 196 -2.91 10.75 3.76
CA GLY A 196 -3.07 11.54 2.57
C GLY A 196 -4.32 12.39 2.58
N GLU A 197 -4.23 13.64 2.16
CA GLU A 197 -5.34 14.59 2.18
C GLU A 197 -5.50 15.37 0.87
N ALA A 198 -6.74 15.56 0.47
CA ALA A 198 -7.13 16.55 -0.53
C ALA A 198 -8.54 17.08 -0.24
N ALA A 199 -8.79 18.37 -0.48
CA ALA A 199 -10.11 19.00 -0.30
C ALA A 199 -10.74 18.77 1.09
N GLY A 200 -9.93 18.70 2.14
CA GLY A 200 -10.34 18.47 3.53
C GLY A 200 -10.71 17.01 3.86
N LYS A 201 -10.37 16.06 2.99
CA LYS A 201 -10.71 14.64 3.10
C LYS A 201 -9.47 13.76 3.12
N ILE A 202 -9.48 12.73 3.97
CA ILE A 202 -8.46 11.69 3.94
C ILE A 202 -8.70 10.78 2.73
N ILE A 203 -7.73 10.69 1.83
CA ILE A 203 -7.83 10.00 0.54
C ILE A 203 -6.91 8.78 0.41
N PHE A 204 -5.90 8.66 1.27
CA PHE A 204 -5.07 7.46 1.37
C PHE A 204 -4.44 7.33 2.76
N ILE A 205 -3.93 6.14 3.03
CA ILE A 205 -2.92 5.89 4.08
C ILE A 205 -1.64 5.36 3.44
N GLU A 206 -0.51 5.63 4.06
CA GLU A 206 0.80 5.25 3.56
C GLU A 206 1.70 4.73 4.70
N TYR A 207 2.46 3.69 4.39
CA TYR A 207 3.60 3.25 5.18
C TYR A 207 4.86 3.28 4.35
N VAL A 208 5.97 3.70 4.95
CA VAL A 208 7.28 3.72 4.31
C VAL A 208 8.17 2.62 4.90
N PHE A 209 8.89 1.90 4.06
CA PHE A 209 9.79 0.81 4.43
C PHE A 209 11.19 1.08 3.87
N SER A 210 12.24 0.65 4.58
CA SER A 210 13.60 0.73 4.04
C SER A 210 13.83 -0.38 3.00
N GLN A 211 14.51 -0.06 1.90
CA GLN A 211 15.00 -1.06 0.96
C GLN A 211 15.99 -2.03 1.64
N GLU A 212 16.77 -1.54 2.61
CA GLU A 212 17.72 -2.34 3.38
C GLU A 212 17.01 -3.39 4.25
N ASP A 213 15.84 -3.04 4.82
CA ASP A 213 15.06 -3.99 5.62
C ASP A 213 14.53 -5.13 4.73
N PHE A 214 14.11 -4.82 3.50
CA PHE A 214 13.74 -5.86 2.54
C PHE A 214 14.92 -6.74 2.17
N ALA A 215 16.11 -6.17 1.97
CA ALA A 215 17.35 -6.92 1.72
C ALA A 215 17.72 -7.82 2.90
N ALA A 216 17.50 -7.34 4.13
CA ALA A 216 17.77 -8.07 5.38
C ALA A 216 16.72 -9.14 5.71
N GLY A 217 15.60 -9.20 4.98
CA GLY A 217 14.57 -10.21 5.20
C GLY A 217 13.57 -9.87 6.31
N ILE A 218 13.44 -8.60 6.68
CA ILE A 218 12.56 -8.15 7.76
C ILE A 218 11.10 -8.35 7.36
N SER A 219 10.29 -8.90 8.27
CA SER A 219 8.86 -9.13 8.08
C SER A 219 8.04 -8.32 9.09
N TRP A 220 6.86 -7.85 8.66
CA TRP A 220 5.87 -7.19 9.49
C TRP A 220 4.56 -7.96 9.43
N PRO A 221 4.30 -8.83 10.43
CA PRO A 221 3.24 -9.82 10.33
C PRO A 221 1.84 -9.23 10.47
N ALA A 222 1.68 -8.05 11.07
CA ALA A 222 0.40 -7.37 11.27
C ALA A 222 0.60 -5.87 11.53
N ILE A 223 0.55 -5.07 10.47
CA ILE A 223 0.53 -3.61 10.55
C ILE A 223 -0.94 -3.18 10.61
N PRO A 224 -1.43 -2.58 11.71
CA PRO A 224 -2.82 -2.18 11.82
C PRO A 224 -3.13 -1.00 10.89
N LEU A 225 -4.28 -1.04 10.21
CA LEU A 225 -4.80 0.07 9.40
C LEU A 225 -5.97 0.80 10.09
N GLY A 226 -6.38 0.32 11.27
CA GLY A 226 -7.57 0.79 11.99
C GLY A 226 -7.33 1.93 13.00
N GLY A 227 -6.23 2.68 12.88
CA GLY A 227 -5.99 3.87 13.72
C GLY A 227 -7.07 4.94 13.53
N LEU A 228 -7.73 4.95 12.35
CA LEU A 228 -8.89 5.76 12.02
C LEU A 228 -9.91 4.92 11.24
N PRO A 229 -11.19 5.35 11.20
CA PRO A 229 -12.15 4.79 10.26
C PRO A 229 -11.66 5.03 8.83
N ILE A 230 -11.48 3.96 8.06
CA ILE A 230 -11.12 4.03 6.63
C ILE A 230 -12.19 3.34 5.78
N PRO A 231 -12.48 3.85 4.57
CA PRO A 231 -13.31 3.13 3.61
C PRO A 231 -12.50 2.00 2.94
N PRO A 232 -13.15 1.15 2.13
CA PRO A 232 -12.44 0.14 1.34
C PRO A 232 -11.33 0.76 0.47
N ILE A 233 -10.19 0.07 0.41
CA ILE A 233 -9.06 0.45 -0.44
C ILE A 233 -9.46 0.29 -1.91
N ASP A 234 -9.20 1.33 -2.69
CA ASP A 234 -9.46 1.40 -4.13
C ASP A 234 -8.30 0.80 -4.92
N ASN A 235 -7.09 1.27 -4.63
CA ASN A 235 -5.86 0.87 -5.30
C ASN A 235 -4.67 1.08 -4.37
N VAL A 236 -3.61 0.32 -4.65
CA VAL A 236 -2.37 0.32 -3.88
C VAL A 236 -1.18 0.52 -4.81
N HIS A 237 -0.16 1.23 -4.31
CA HIS A 237 1.13 1.41 -4.98
C HIS A 237 2.26 1.12 -4.02
N VAL A 238 3.20 0.27 -4.42
CA VAL A 238 4.47 0.03 -3.74
C VAL A 238 5.56 0.68 -4.56
N LEU A 239 5.97 1.88 -4.16
CA LEU A 239 6.79 2.77 -5.00
C LEU A 239 8.16 3.00 -4.38
N HIS A 240 9.20 2.85 -5.18
CA HIS A 240 10.57 3.06 -4.75
C HIS A 240 10.97 4.54 -4.86
N PHE A 241 11.58 5.05 -3.79
CA PHE A 241 12.18 6.38 -3.68
C PHE A 241 13.67 6.22 -3.36
N GLY A 242 14.51 6.55 -4.33
CA GLY A 242 15.96 6.52 -4.24
C GLY A 242 16.57 7.08 -5.52
N THR A 243 17.89 7.27 -5.55
CA THR A 243 18.59 7.53 -6.82
C THR A 243 18.72 6.22 -7.61
N ASP A 244 18.91 6.31 -8.93
CA ASP A 244 19.28 5.14 -9.74
C ASP A 244 20.45 4.40 -9.07
N GLU A 245 20.36 3.07 -9.01
CA GLU A 245 21.34 2.17 -8.36
C GLU A 245 21.43 2.25 -6.82
N SER A 246 20.55 3.01 -6.15
CA SER A 246 20.53 3.06 -4.70
C SER A 246 20.15 1.70 -4.10
N VAL A 247 20.93 1.28 -3.10
CA VAL A 247 20.63 0.15 -2.19
C VAL A 247 20.08 0.61 -0.84
N SER A 248 19.96 1.93 -0.65
CA SER A 248 19.51 2.59 0.58
C SER A 248 18.26 3.46 0.35
N GLY A 249 17.50 3.14 -0.70
CA GLY A 249 16.22 3.77 -0.99
C GLY A 249 15.12 3.34 -0.02
N ARG A 250 13.90 3.80 -0.32
CA ARG A 250 12.71 3.53 0.49
C ARG A 250 11.56 3.10 -0.39
N TYR A 251 10.64 2.37 0.18
CA TYR A 251 9.38 1.99 -0.45
C TYR A 251 8.22 2.63 0.27
N THR A 252 7.38 3.36 -0.45
CA THR A 252 6.10 3.81 0.07
C THR A 252 5.03 2.82 -0.37
N VAL A 253 4.16 2.42 0.55
CA VAL A 253 2.96 1.62 0.26
C VAL A 253 1.76 2.54 0.41
N HIS A 254 1.36 3.18 -0.67
CA HIS A 254 0.18 4.04 -0.72
C HIS A 254 -1.07 3.18 -0.90
N MET A 255 -2.08 3.37 -0.06
CA MET A 255 -3.37 2.70 -0.15
C MET A 255 -4.46 3.76 -0.31
N TYR A 256 -4.86 4.02 -1.55
CA TYR A 256 -5.84 5.05 -1.88
C TYR A 256 -7.27 4.54 -1.68
N PHE A 257 -8.16 5.44 -1.30
CA PHE A 257 -9.59 5.21 -1.10
C PHE A 257 -10.45 5.68 -2.28
N ILE A 258 -9.82 6.34 -3.25
CA ILE A 258 -10.43 6.94 -4.42
C ILE A 258 -9.83 6.37 -5.71
N PRO A 259 -10.57 6.39 -6.84
CA PRO A 259 -10.09 5.81 -8.08
C PRO A 259 -8.81 6.47 -8.57
N GLU A 260 -7.85 5.66 -8.99
CA GLU A 260 -6.55 6.07 -9.54
C GLU A 260 -6.68 7.20 -10.57
N ALA A 261 -7.54 7.02 -11.57
CA ALA A 261 -7.79 8.01 -12.62
C ALA A 261 -8.29 9.37 -12.10
N THR A 262 -8.87 9.42 -10.90
CA THR A 262 -9.36 10.66 -10.29
C THR A 262 -8.20 11.54 -9.86
N TYR A 263 -7.31 10.99 -9.03
CA TYR A 263 -6.24 11.79 -8.44
C TYR A 263 -5.07 11.99 -9.38
N LEU A 264 -4.78 11.03 -10.27
CA LEU A 264 -3.69 11.15 -11.25
C LEU A 264 -3.87 12.34 -12.21
N GLY A 265 -5.11 12.81 -12.41
CA GLY A 265 -5.43 13.98 -13.22
C GLY A 265 -5.30 15.33 -12.51
N TRP A 266 -4.91 15.36 -11.22
CA TRP A 266 -4.82 16.61 -10.46
C TRP A 266 -3.50 17.32 -10.67
N ASP A 267 -3.52 18.38 -11.48
CA ASP A 267 -2.41 19.35 -11.55
C ASP A 267 -2.38 20.28 -10.33
N THR A 268 -3.53 20.52 -9.72
CA THR A 268 -3.71 21.36 -8.53
C THR A 268 -4.74 20.72 -7.60
N GLU A 269 -4.84 21.23 -6.37
CA GLU A 269 -5.82 20.72 -5.41
C GLU A 269 -7.25 20.83 -5.95
N PRO A 270 -8.05 19.73 -5.89
CA PRO A 270 -9.45 19.79 -6.27
C PRO A 270 -10.26 20.64 -5.28
N SER A 271 -11.31 21.31 -5.76
CA SER A 271 -12.18 22.12 -4.89
C SER A 271 -13.10 21.31 -3.98
N SER A 272 -13.32 20.02 -4.27
CA SER A 272 -14.20 19.13 -3.51
C SER A 272 -13.98 17.65 -3.88
N LEU A 273 -14.33 16.76 -2.97
CA LEU A 273 -14.38 15.29 -3.14
C LEU A 273 -15.67 14.70 -2.54
#